data_AF-A0A951W8U5-F1
#
_entry.id   AF-A0A951W8U5-F1
#
_cell.length_a   1.000
_cell.length_b   1.000
_cell.length_c   1.000
_cell.angle_alpha   90.00
_cell.angle_beta   90.00
_cell.angle_gamma   90.00
#
_symmetry.space_group_name_H-M   'P 1'
#
loop_
_entity.id
_entity.type
_entity.pdbx_description
1 polymer ?
#
loop_
_entity_poly.entity_id
_entity_poly.type
_entity_poly.pdbx_seq_one_letter_code
_entity_poly.pdbx_strand_id
1 'polypeptide(L)'
;MLFFILVISIFQFNLEAQSSFYYTDGSKFKIIEYFINTGSLDLSYPLIKPYDINELKRELKQVNRQSRYYELLSDDLNSYKTGTEEVQSVFLKGEVKVNFESGQITKSRNGFKISANYPVGNFALKTSFQFDQNFKDDPTYSGELGEWYYGRFDEGYVNYSDTSLGVYAAYGRVQRNLGFYSSHSLILSDNPYSYDHLWLQYKNDLFSFSSIFARLEDKYGYDNRVKDSSSYGWYKRFFSLHRLDVNLTNNFKLALTEVVLYGGKNQQLLSYYLNPLVPFYISKTNERRSTDESDANIYLALDLWYKPFKNLTLYSQVFIDDIDFKAENRAKFPERKAIYGNVTVTDFVVPFSQFGVSYTWVENWTYTSFYTWAN
;
A
#
# COMPACT_ATOMS: atom_id res chain seq x y z
N MET A 1 -20.26 9.82 -15.39
CA MET A 1 -19.19 10.84 -15.36
C MET A 1 -19.75 12.27 -15.31
N LEU A 2 -20.66 12.67 -16.22
CA LEU A 2 -21.28 14.00 -16.23
C LEU A 2 -22.08 14.38 -14.97
N PHE A 3 -22.72 13.41 -14.30
CA PHE A 3 -23.58 13.69 -13.13
C PHE A 3 -22.79 14.07 -11.85
N PHE A 4 -21.53 13.64 -11.72
CA PHE A 4 -20.69 13.95 -10.55
C PHE A 4 -20.00 15.31 -10.64
N ILE A 5 -19.78 15.82 -11.86
CA ILE A 5 -19.13 17.12 -12.09
C ILE A 5 -20.05 18.29 -11.70
N LEU A 6 -21.38 18.08 -11.70
CA LEU A 6 -22.36 19.15 -11.49
C LEU A 6 -22.63 19.50 -10.01
N VAL A 7 -22.26 18.62 -9.07
CA VAL A 7 -22.64 18.78 -7.64
C VAL A 7 -21.56 19.52 -6.83
N ILE A 8 -20.31 19.58 -7.29
CA ILE A 8 -19.18 20.13 -6.51
C ILE A 8 -18.97 21.63 -6.76
N SER A 9 -19.56 22.21 -7.80
CA SER A 9 -19.40 23.62 -8.19
C SER A 9 -20.13 24.66 -7.31
N ILE A 10 -20.76 24.25 -6.19
CA ILE A 10 -21.62 25.13 -5.38
C ILE A 10 -20.93 25.65 -4.10
N PHE A 11 -19.74 25.16 -3.72
CA PHE A 11 -19.08 25.58 -2.49
C PHE A 11 -17.65 26.10 -2.74
N GLN A 12 -17.51 27.43 -2.83
CA GLN A 12 -16.20 28.09 -2.80
C GLN A 12 -15.74 28.25 -1.36
N PHE A 13 -14.77 27.43 -0.94
CA PHE A 13 -14.01 27.66 0.29
C PHE A 13 -12.60 28.10 -0.09
N ASN A 14 -12.14 29.23 0.45
CA ASN A 14 -10.74 29.65 0.38
C ASN A 14 -9.91 28.76 1.30
N LEU A 15 -9.49 27.60 0.79
CA LEU A 15 -8.67 26.63 1.50
C LEU A 15 -7.48 26.27 0.62
N GLU A 16 -6.30 26.16 1.22
CA GLU A 16 -5.12 25.64 0.53
C GLU A 16 -5.39 24.21 0.08
N ALA A 17 -5.32 23.93 -1.23
CA ALA A 17 -5.63 22.61 -1.74
C ALA A 17 -4.59 21.58 -1.27
N GLN A 18 -5.05 20.54 -0.56
CA GLN A 18 -4.22 19.46 -0.05
C GLN A 18 -4.32 18.16 -0.87
N SER A 19 -3.46 17.20 -0.54
CA SER A 19 -2.67 16.38 -1.47
C SER A 19 -3.39 15.27 -2.25
N SER A 20 -2.89 15.03 -3.45
CA SER A 20 -3.00 13.74 -4.13
C SER A 20 -1.82 12.85 -3.73
N PHE A 21 -1.94 11.55 -3.99
CA PHE A 21 -0.85 10.60 -3.77
C PHE A 21 0.12 10.53 -4.94
N TYR A 22 1.42 10.50 -4.62
CA TYR A 22 2.48 10.14 -5.56
C TYR A 22 2.65 8.63 -5.55
N TYR A 23 2.55 8.02 -6.73
CA TYR A 23 2.69 6.57 -6.87
C TYR A 23 4.12 6.17 -7.16
N THR A 24 4.47 4.98 -6.69
CA THR A 24 5.84 4.53 -6.53
C THR A 24 6.32 3.62 -7.67
N ASP A 25 5.74 3.77 -8.85
CA ASP A 25 6.11 2.98 -10.02
C ASP A 25 7.02 3.75 -10.99
N GLY A 26 7.91 3.01 -11.65
CA GLY A 26 8.74 3.53 -12.73
C GLY A 26 10.05 4.19 -12.31
N SER A 27 10.74 4.75 -13.31
CA SER A 27 12.11 5.24 -13.20
C SER A 27 12.24 6.51 -12.35
N LYS A 28 11.20 7.35 -12.28
CA LYS A 28 11.22 8.59 -11.51
C LYS A 28 11.18 8.33 -10.00
N PHE A 29 10.51 7.26 -9.58
CA PHE A 29 10.51 6.85 -8.19
C PHE A 29 11.93 6.53 -7.68
N LYS A 30 12.81 6.00 -8.53
CA LYS A 30 14.22 5.75 -8.18
C LYS A 30 14.98 7.03 -7.82
N ILE A 31 14.57 8.19 -8.32
CA ILE A 31 15.13 9.49 -7.92
C ILE A 31 14.72 9.84 -6.49
N ILE A 32 13.46 9.57 -6.12
CA ILE A 32 12.98 9.75 -4.74
C ILE A 32 13.74 8.81 -3.80
N GLU A 33 13.86 7.52 -4.15
CA GLU A 33 14.63 6.55 -3.35
C GLU A 33 16.06 7.05 -3.13
N TYR A 34 16.73 7.53 -4.19
CA TYR A 34 18.07 8.08 -4.10
C TYR A 34 18.13 9.27 -3.13
N PHE A 35 17.23 10.24 -3.23
CA PHE A 35 17.24 11.39 -2.34
C PHE A 35 16.92 11.04 -0.87
N ILE A 36 16.04 10.07 -0.62
CA ILE A 36 15.82 9.53 0.73
C ILE A 36 17.11 8.87 1.23
N ASN A 37 17.77 8.07 0.38
CA ASN A 37 19.00 7.35 0.73
C ASN A 37 20.19 8.28 0.97
N THR A 38 20.34 9.38 0.24
CA THR A 38 21.38 10.39 0.51
C THR A 38 21.01 11.34 1.65
N GLY A 39 19.78 11.26 2.17
CA GLY A 39 19.25 12.19 3.18
C GLY A 39 19.04 13.60 2.65
N SER A 40 18.95 13.75 1.32
CA SER A 40 18.58 15.02 0.69
C SER A 40 17.08 15.29 0.82
N LEU A 41 16.29 14.24 0.99
CA LEU A 41 14.84 14.29 1.20
C LEU A 41 14.52 13.57 2.51
N ASP A 42 14.07 14.33 3.52
CA ASP A 42 13.78 13.82 4.86
C ASP A 42 12.27 13.66 5.07
N LEU A 43 11.72 12.57 4.55
CA LEU A 43 10.31 12.22 4.82
C LEU A 43 10.16 11.83 6.28
N SER A 44 9.13 12.33 6.94
CA SER A 44 8.84 11.97 8.35
C SER A 44 8.57 10.46 8.46
N TYR A 45 7.82 9.89 7.50
CA TYR A 45 7.43 8.48 7.48
C TYR A 45 7.69 7.82 6.12
N PRO A 46 8.95 7.49 5.78
CA PRO A 46 9.31 6.97 4.45
C PRO A 46 8.81 5.54 4.17
N LEU A 47 8.31 4.83 5.19
CA LEU A 47 7.84 3.45 5.09
C LEU A 47 6.34 3.34 4.76
N ILE A 48 5.62 4.46 4.68
CA ILE A 48 4.18 4.48 4.39
C ILE A 48 3.99 4.97 2.96
N LYS A 49 3.66 4.06 2.05
CA LYS A 49 3.32 4.38 0.66
C LYS A 49 1.82 4.24 0.40
N PRO A 50 1.24 5.08 -0.48
CA PRO A 50 1.91 6.09 -1.32
C PRO A 50 2.26 7.38 -0.56
N TYR A 51 3.18 8.17 -1.13
CA TYR A 51 3.64 9.41 -0.51
C TYR A 51 2.69 10.58 -0.79
N ASP A 52 2.62 11.50 0.15
CA ASP A 52 1.94 12.78 -0.01
C ASP A 52 2.75 13.68 -0.95
N ILE A 53 2.12 14.17 -2.03
CA ILE A 53 2.79 15.04 -3.02
C ILE A 53 3.24 16.36 -2.42
N ASN A 54 2.48 16.93 -1.49
CA ASN A 54 2.83 18.18 -0.83
C ASN A 54 4.03 18.00 0.09
N GLU A 55 4.10 16.87 0.81
CA GLU A 55 5.29 16.52 1.60
C GLU A 55 6.52 16.39 0.69
N LEU A 56 6.41 15.63 -0.41
CA LEU A 56 7.50 15.51 -1.39
C LEU A 56 7.93 16.86 -1.96
N LYS A 57 7.00 17.74 -2.35
CA LYS A 57 7.31 19.09 -2.86
C LYS A 57 7.97 19.97 -1.81
N ARG A 58 7.53 19.88 -0.56
CA ARG A 58 8.10 20.65 0.56
C ARG A 58 9.54 20.23 0.81
N GLU A 59 9.80 18.93 0.93
CA GLU A 59 11.15 18.41 1.16
C GLU A 59 12.05 18.62 -0.07
N LEU A 60 11.53 18.50 -1.29
CA LEU A 60 12.31 18.74 -2.52
C LEU A 60 12.89 20.17 -2.58
N LYS A 61 12.23 21.18 -1.98
CA LYS A 61 12.77 22.56 -1.93
C LYS A 61 14.12 22.67 -1.22
N GLN A 62 14.46 21.70 -0.37
CA GLN A 62 15.72 21.65 0.37
C GLN A 62 16.84 20.95 -0.43
N VAL A 63 16.51 20.26 -1.51
CA VAL A 63 17.47 19.55 -2.37
C VAL A 63 18.24 20.54 -3.26
N ASN A 64 19.50 20.23 -3.59
CA ASN A 64 20.32 21.04 -4.49
C ASN A 64 19.69 21.12 -5.89
N ARG A 65 19.26 22.35 -6.26
CA ARG A 65 18.58 22.67 -7.52
C ARG A 65 19.45 22.50 -8.77
N GLN A 66 20.77 22.43 -8.63
CA GLN A 66 21.68 22.26 -9.77
C GLN A 66 21.78 20.81 -10.25
N SER A 67 21.15 19.85 -9.56
CA SER A 67 21.16 18.46 -10.00
C SER A 67 20.11 18.18 -11.07
N ARG A 68 20.49 17.46 -12.13
CA ARG A 68 19.54 16.99 -13.17
C ARG A 68 18.39 16.15 -12.57
N TYR A 69 18.65 15.45 -11.47
CA TYR A 69 17.65 14.67 -10.74
C TYR A 69 16.60 15.56 -10.06
N TYR A 70 17.02 16.72 -9.53
CA TYR A 70 16.07 17.71 -9.01
C TYR A 70 15.14 18.20 -10.12
N GLU A 71 15.67 18.56 -11.29
CA GLU A 71 14.85 19.03 -12.42
C GLU A 71 13.82 17.98 -12.84
N LEU A 72 14.26 16.74 -13.07
CA LEU A 72 13.38 15.63 -13.47
C LEU A 72 12.27 15.35 -12.45
N LEU A 73 12.61 15.34 -11.16
CA LEU A 73 11.63 15.08 -10.10
C LEU A 73 10.71 16.30 -9.88
N SER A 74 11.25 17.51 -9.94
CA SER A 74 10.48 18.75 -9.84
C SER A 74 9.45 18.84 -10.96
N ASP A 75 9.85 18.61 -12.21
CA ASP A 75 8.95 18.62 -13.36
C ASP A 75 7.84 17.57 -13.22
N ASP A 76 8.20 16.38 -12.74
CA ASP A 76 7.23 15.31 -12.47
C ASP A 76 6.24 15.69 -11.37
N LEU A 77 6.72 16.15 -10.21
CA LEU A 77 5.86 16.58 -9.11
C LEU A 77 5.01 17.80 -9.51
N ASN A 78 5.52 18.70 -10.34
CA ASN A 78 4.76 19.85 -10.84
C ASN A 78 3.67 19.46 -11.84
N SER A 79 3.77 18.30 -12.49
CA SER A 79 2.67 17.74 -13.29
C SER A 79 1.45 17.39 -12.42
N TYR A 80 1.68 17.05 -11.15
CA TYR A 80 0.64 16.99 -10.13
C TYR A 80 0.40 18.40 -9.59
N LYS A 81 -0.52 19.16 -10.20
CA LYS A 81 -0.82 20.52 -9.73
C LYS A 81 -1.41 20.48 -8.31
N THR A 82 -0.84 21.28 -7.41
CA THR A 82 -1.24 21.43 -6.00
C THR A 82 -1.34 22.93 -5.70
N GLY A 83 -2.50 23.43 -5.27
CA GLY A 83 -2.68 24.86 -4.97
C GLY A 83 -4.14 25.33 -5.07
N THR A 84 -4.38 26.60 -4.72
CA THR A 84 -5.72 27.24 -4.65
C THR A 84 -6.45 27.39 -5.98
N GLU A 85 -5.81 27.05 -7.10
CA GLU A 85 -6.50 27.00 -8.38
C GLU A 85 -7.30 25.69 -8.43
N GLU A 86 -8.64 25.76 -8.51
CA GLU A 86 -9.55 24.62 -8.74
C GLU A 86 -9.26 23.93 -10.08
N VAL A 87 -8.13 23.24 -10.19
CA VAL A 87 -7.64 22.73 -11.47
C VAL A 87 -7.81 21.23 -11.54
N GLN A 88 -8.65 20.84 -12.49
CA GLN A 88 -8.81 19.47 -12.94
C GLN A 88 -7.56 19.08 -13.74
N SER A 89 -6.85 18.03 -13.30
CA SER A 89 -5.84 17.39 -14.15
C SER A 89 -6.43 16.11 -14.75
N VAL A 90 -6.45 16.04 -16.07
CA VAL A 90 -6.77 14.81 -16.82
C VAL A 90 -5.49 14.32 -17.49
N PHE A 91 -5.17 13.06 -17.26
CA PHE A 91 -4.01 12.37 -17.79
C PHE A 91 -4.46 11.21 -18.66
N LEU A 92 -3.87 11.10 -19.85
CA LEU A 92 -4.05 9.97 -20.77
C LEU A 92 -2.68 9.39 -21.09
N LYS A 93 -2.50 8.10 -20.83
CA LYS A 93 -1.29 7.33 -21.18
C LYS A 93 -1.67 6.12 -22.02
N GLY A 94 -1.13 6.04 -23.23
CA GLY A 94 -1.14 4.81 -24.02
C GLY A 94 0.11 3.98 -23.73
N GLU A 95 -0.03 2.66 -23.71
CA GLU A 95 1.09 1.72 -23.58
C GLU A 95 0.93 0.58 -24.59
N VAL A 96 2.02 0.26 -25.28
CA VAL A 96 2.08 -0.89 -26.20
C VAL A 96 3.28 -1.74 -25.77
N LYS A 97 3.01 -2.99 -25.36
CA LYS A 97 4.03 -3.98 -25.03
C LYS A 97 4.16 -4.96 -26.19
N VAL A 98 5.37 -5.12 -26.70
CA VAL A 98 5.66 -6.02 -27.83
C VAL A 98 6.61 -7.11 -27.33
N ASN A 99 6.17 -8.36 -27.43
CA ASN A 99 6.99 -9.52 -27.10
C ASN A 99 7.68 -10.04 -28.36
N PHE A 100 8.97 -10.31 -28.25
CA PHE A 100 9.80 -10.86 -29.32
C PHE A 100 10.29 -12.26 -28.93
N GLU A 101 10.17 -13.22 -29.85
CA GLU A 101 10.85 -14.52 -29.75
C GLU A 101 11.60 -14.76 -31.06
N SER A 102 12.88 -15.11 -30.98
CA SER A 102 13.75 -15.34 -32.14
C SER A 102 13.73 -14.20 -33.18
N GLY A 103 13.60 -12.95 -32.73
CA GLY A 103 13.56 -11.77 -33.59
C GLY A 103 12.20 -11.51 -34.27
N GLN A 104 11.17 -12.32 -34.01
CA GLN A 104 9.80 -12.10 -34.50
C GLN A 104 8.88 -11.63 -33.39
N ILE A 105 7.94 -10.73 -33.72
CA ILE A 105 6.89 -10.32 -32.80
C ILE A 105 5.92 -11.48 -32.62
N THR A 106 5.83 -12.03 -31.42
CA THR A 106 4.93 -13.15 -31.12
C THR A 106 3.61 -12.69 -30.51
N LYS A 107 3.62 -11.57 -29.77
CA LYS A 107 2.40 -11.00 -29.17
C LYS A 107 2.57 -9.49 -29.02
N SER A 108 1.59 -8.73 -29.50
CA SER A 108 1.44 -7.31 -29.17
C SER A 108 0.30 -7.16 -28.18
N ARG A 109 0.52 -6.43 -27.10
CA ARG A 109 -0.46 -6.17 -26.06
C ARG A 109 -0.63 -4.68 -25.89
N ASN A 110 -1.86 -4.23 -25.99
CA ASN A 110 -2.21 -2.83 -25.86
C ASN A 110 -2.84 -2.57 -24.50
N GLY A 111 -2.48 -1.43 -23.94
CA GLY A 111 -3.09 -0.88 -22.74
C GLY A 111 -3.25 0.63 -22.86
N PHE A 112 -4.17 1.19 -22.10
CA PHE A 112 -4.21 2.62 -21.86
C PHE A 112 -4.71 2.90 -20.46
N LYS A 113 -4.26 4.02 -19.90
CA LYS A 113 -4.67 4.52 -18.59
C LYS A 113 -5.22 5.93 -18.75
N ILE A 114 -6.41 6.15 -18.22
CA ILE A 114 -7.04 7.48 -18.13
C ILE A 114 -7.18 7.79 -16.65
N SER A 115 -6.65 8.91 -16.21
CA SER A 115 -6.75 9.34 -14.82
C SER A 115 -7.25 10.77 -14.75
N ALA A 116 -8.12 11.04 -13.78
CA ALA A 116 -8.57 12.37 -13.44
C ALA A 116 -8.34 12.61 -11.94
N ASN A 117 -7.87 13.80 -11.61
CA ASN A 117 -7.62 14.22 -10.24
C ASN A 117 -8.15 15.64 -10.04
N TYR A 118 -8.87 15.83 -8.94
CA TYR A 118 -9.57 17.06 -8.61
C TYR A 118 -9.40 17.37 -7.12
N PRO A 119 -8.39 18.16 -6.76
CA PRO A 119 -8.20 18.65 -5.40
C PRO A 119 -9.09 19.89 -5.15
N VAL A 120 -9.75 19.94 -3.99
CA VAL A 120 -10.61 21.04 -3.53
C VAL A 120 -10.46 21.23 -2.02
N GLY A 121 -9.77 22.29 -1.60
CA GLY A 121 -9.46 22.55 -0.20
C GLY A 121 -8.76 21.35 0.46
N ASN A 122 -9.24 20.91 1.62
CA ASN A 122 -8.68 19.75 2.31
C ASN A 122 -9.04 18.40 1.68
N PHE A 123 -9.78 18.37 0.56
CA PHE A 123 -10.20 17.13 -0.09
C PHE A 123 -9.52 16.94 -1.44
N ALA A 124 -9.34 15.69 -1.85
CA ALA A 124 -9.02 15.34 -3.23
C ALA A 124 -9.82 14.15 -3.72
N LEU A 125 -10.33 14.26 -4.95
CA LEU A 125 -10.97 13.18 -5.68
C LEU A 125 -10.04 12.68 -6.77
N LYS A 126 -9.82 11.37 -6.81
CA LYS A 126 -9.06 10.72 -7.88
C LYS A 126 -9.85 9.57 -8.46
N THR A 127 -9.82 9.46 -9.78
CA THR A 127 -10.25 8.26 -10.48
C THR A 127 -9.26 7.91 -11.56
N SER A 128 -9.02 6.62 -11.74
CA SER A 128 -8.12 6.11 -12.75
C SER A 128 -8.67 4.80 -13.29
N PHE A 129 -8.81 4.74 -14.60
CA PHE A 129 -9.21 3.57 -15.35
C PHE A 129 -8.02 3.08 -16.16
N GLN A 130 -7.72 1.79 -16.03
CA GLN A 130 -6.72 1.10 -16.82
C GLN A 130 -7.39 0.02 -17.65
N PHE A 131 -7.20 0.09 -18.97
CA PHE A 131 -7.39 -1.02 -19.87
C PHE A 131 -6.03 -1.69 -20.09
N ASP A 132 -5.93 -3.00 -19.91
CA ASP A 132 -4.72 -3.76 -20.19
C ASP A 132 -5.09 -5.19 -20.64
N GLN A 133 -4.67 -5.57 -21.86
CA GLN A 133 -4.85 -6.93 -22.35
C GLN A 133 -4.11 -7.99 -21.52
N ASN A 134 -3.16 -7.60 -20.67
CA ASN A 134 -2.49 -8.50 -19.73
C ASN A 134 -3.43 -9.14 -18.73
N PHE A 135 -4.54 -8.50 -18.37
CA PHE A 135 -5.50 -9.05 -17.41
C PHE A 135 -6.07 -10.41 -17.82
N LYS A 136 -6.07 -10.74 -19.12
CA LYS A 136 -6.53 -12.05 -19.63
C LYS A 136 -5.70 -13.22 -19.16
N ASP A 137 -4.39 -13.00 -19.01
CA ASP A 137 -3.43 -14.06 -18.74
C ASP A 137 -2.96 -14.00 -17.28
N ASP A 138 -3.49 -13.07 -16.49
CA ASP A 138 -3.14 -12.93 -15.08
C ASP A 138 -4.07 -13.80 -14.22
N PRO A 139 -3.55 -14.90 -13.62
CA PRO A 139 -4.36 -15.79 -12.79
C PRO A 139 -4.84 -15.12 -11.48
N THR A 140 -4.27 -13.97 -11.12
CA THR A 140 -4.65 -13.20 -9.93
C THR A 140 -5.72 -12.15 -10.21
N TYR A 141 -6.06 -11.91 -11.48
CA TYR A 141 -7.09 -10.95 -11.85
C TYR A 141 -8.49 -11.54 -11.57
N SER A 142 -9.23 -10.91 -10.65
CA SER A 142 -10.57 -11.33 -10.24
C SER A 142 -11.71 -10.65 -10.99
N GLY A 143 -11.40 -9.76 -11.94
CA GLY A 143 -12.41 -9.08 -12.74
C GLY A 143 -12.97 -9.96 -13.85
N GLU A 144 -14.14 -9.58 -14.37
CA GLU A 144 -14.77 -10.29 -15.49
C GLU A 144 -13.91 -10.17 -16.76
N LEU A 145 -13.65 -11.31 -17.41
CA LEU A 145 -12.95 -11.39 -18.69
C LEU A 145 -13.98 -11.46 -19.83
N GLY A 146 -14.77 -10.40 -19.99
CA GLY A 146 -15.76 -10.30 -21.08
C GLY A 146 -15.10 -10.15 -22.45
N GLU A 147 -15.76 -10.53 -23.54
CA GLU A 147 -15.10 -10.65 -24.86
C GLU A 147 -14.42 -9.38 -25.39
N TRP A 148 -14.92 -8.18 -25.04
CA TRP A 148 -14.52 -6.90 -25.65
C TRP A 148 -13.93 -5.86 -24.69
N TYR A 149 -14.02 -6.05 -23.36
CA TYR A 149 -13.53 -5.09 -22.37
C TYR A 149 -12.73 -5.78 -21.26
N TYR A 150 -11.47 -5.35 -21.07
CA TYR A 150 -10.57 -5.86 -20.04
C TYR A 150 -9.93 -4.64 -19.36
N GLY A 151 -10.63 -4.09 -18.39
CA GLY A 151 -10.17 -2.91 -17.69
C GLY A 151 -10.69 -2.86 -16.28
N ARG A 152 -9.96 -2.16 -15.44
CA ARG A 152 -10.29 -1.94 -14.03
C ARG A 152 -10.08 -0.49 -13.67
N PHE A 153 -10.88 -0.02 -12.73
CA PHE A 153 -10.46 1.15 -11.97
C PHE A 153 -9.38 0.69 -11.01
N ASP A 154 -8.15 1.10 -11.28
CA ASP A 154 -7.00 0.82 -10.42
C ASP A 154 -6.92 1.84 -9.27
N GLU A 155 -7.48 3.03 -9.47
CA GLU A 155 -7.66 4.03 -8.43
C GLU A 155 -9.04 4.69 -8.50
N GLY A 156 -9.59 5.00 -7.34
CA GLY A 156 -10.92 5.60 -7.22
C GLY A 156 -11.18 5.94 -5.77
N TYR A 157 -10.83 7.15 -5.34
CA TYR A 157 -10.94 7.53 -3.94
C TYR A 157 -11.31 9.01 -3.76
N VAL A 158 -11.86 9.28 -2.59
CA VAL A 158 -11.89 10.60 -1.98
C VAL A 158 -10.98 10.59 -0.77
N ASN A 159 -10.22 11.64 -0.58
CA ASN A 159 -9.44 11.85 0.64
C ASN A 159 -9.78 13.18 1.29
N TYR A 160 -9.44 13.26 2.57
CA TYR A 160 -9.33 14.45 3.37
C TYR A 160 -7.93 14.49 3.98
N SER A 161 -7.27 15.63 3.94
CA SER A 161 -5.96 15.87 4.52
C SER A 161 -5.93 17.23 5.18
N ASP A 162 -5.42 17.28 6.40
CA ASP A 162 -5.07 18.51 7.10
C ASP A 162 -3.65 18.36 7.69
N THR A 163 -2.67 18.91 6.97
CA THR A 163 -1.27 18.89 7.41
C THR A 163 -1.02 19.65 8.72
N SER A 164 -1.85 20.66 9.04
CA SER A 164 -1.67 21.45 10.27
C SER A 164 -2.06 20.66 11.51
N LEU A 165 -3.07 19.80 11.37
CA LEU A 165 -3.51 18.87 12.41
C LEU A 165 -2.81 17.51 12.32
N GLY A 166 -2.09 17.25 11.23
CA GLY A 166 -1.47 15.95 10.97
C GLY A 166 -2.49 14.85 10.66
N VAL A 167 -3.71 15.20 10.27
CA VAL A 167 -4.82 14.25 10.07
C VAL A 167 -4.98 13.92 8.60
N TYR A 168 -5.21 12.64 8.33
CA TYR A 168 -5.50 12.12 7.00
C TYR A 168 -6.63 11.10 7.07
N ALA A 169 -7.56 11.16 6.14
CA ALA A 169 -8.60 10.15 5.95
C ALA A 169 -8.84 9.90 4.47
N ALA A 170 -9.07 8.65 4.07
CA ALA A 170 -9.48 8.33 2.70
C ALA A 170 -10.44 7.16 2.64
N TYR A 171 -11.29 7.19 1.64
CA TYR A 171 -12.14 6.07 1.29
C TYR A 171 -12.09 5.82 -0.21
N GLY A 172 -11.86 4.56 -0.57
CA GLY A 172 -11.91 4.08 -1.95
C GLY A 172 -10.72 3.18 -2.30
N ARG A 173 -10.47 3.04 -3.59
CA ARG A 173 -9.47 2.12 -4.14
C ARG A 173 -8.16 2.80 -4.42
N VAL A 174 -7.08 2.24 -3.86
CA VAL A 174 -5.72 2.74 -4.00
C VAL A 174 -4.76 1.67 -3.46
N GLN A 175 -3.59 1.49 -4.05
CA GLN A 175 -2.58 0.55 -3.55
C GLN A 175 -1.87 1.12 -2.31
N ARG A 176 -1.28 0.22 -1.53
CA ARG A 176 -0.55 0.53 -0.30
C ARG A 176 0.69 -0.34 -0.22
N ASN A 177 1.77 0.21 0.30
CA ASN A 177 2.91 -0.61 0.69
C ASN A 177 3.51 -0.07 1.99
N LEU A 178 3.44 -0.87 3.04
CA LEU A 178 3.92 -0.54 4.38
C LEU A 178 5.25 -1.23 4.62
N GLY A 179 6.33 -0.61 4.16
CA GLY A 179 7.67 -1.16 4.24
C GLY A 179 8.67 -0.41 3.37
N PHE A 180 9.82 -1.02 3.10
CA PHE A 180 10.90 -0.38 2.33
C PHE A 180 10.40 0.09 0.95
N TYR A 181 10.83 1.27 0.55
CA TYR A 181 10.32 1.90 -0.67
C TYR A 181 10.62 1.10 -1.95
N SER A 182 11.76 0.41 -2.00
CA SER A 182 12.22 -0.31 -3.19
C SER A 182 11.78 -1.77 -3.26
N SER A 183 10.88 -2.22 -2.38
CA SER A 183 10.42 -3.61 -2.32
C SER A 183 8.95 -3.72 -1.92
N HIS A 184 8.39 -4.90 -2.16
CA HIS A 184 7.12 -5.30 -1.59
C HIS A 184 7.30 -5.65 -0.12
N SER A 185 6.48 -5.05 0.73
CA SER A 185 6.36 -5.38 2.15
C SER A 185 5.84 -6.80 2.35
N LEU A 186 6.30 -7.45 3.42
CA LEU A 186 5.82 -8.76 3.87
C LEU A 186 4.43 -8.70 4.49
N ILE A 187 3.96 -7.55 4.99
CA ILE A 187 2.66 -7.46 5.67
C ILE A 187 1.56 -6.83 4.80
N LEU A 188 1.86 -5.76 4.08
CA LEU A 188 0.93 -5.11 3.16
C LEU A 188 1.72 -4.44 2.04
N SER A 189 1.59 -4.94 0.82
CA SER A 189 2.33 -4.45 -0.35
C SER A 189 1.46 -4.06 -1.53
N ASP A 190 2.10 -3.42 -2.50
CA ASP A 190 1.55 -2.99 -3.79
C ASP A 190 1.61 -4.09 -4.86
N ASN A 191 1.95 -5.33 -4.48
CA ASN A 191 1.95 -6.49 -5.39
C ASN A 191 0.53 -6.95 -5.78
N PRO A 192 -0.44 -7.09 -4.85
CA PRO A 192 -1.82 -7.40 -5.22
C PRO A 192 -2.51 -6.24 -5.92
N TYR A 193 -3.62 -6.56 -6.61
CA TYR A 193 -4.53 -5.56 -7.14
C TYR A 193 -5.06 -4.63 -6.03
N SER A 194 -5.18 -3.34 -6.35
CA SER A 194 -5.77 -2.36 -5.43
C SER A 194 -7.19 -2.73 -5.04
N TYR A 195 -7.53 -2.50 -3.78
CA TYR A 195 -8.84 -2.79 -3.20
C TYR A 195 -9.40 -1.56 -2.48
N ASP A 196 -10.72 -1.55 -2.29
CA ASP A 196 -11.43 -0.48 -1.60
C ASP A 196 -11.20 -0.57 -0.09
N HIS A 197 -10.80 0.53 0.52
CA HIS A 197 -10.59 0.60 1.96
C HIS A 197 -10.85 2.00 2.52
N LEU A 198 -11.19 2.03 3.81
CA LEU A 198 -11.11 3.21 4.65
C LEU A 198 -9.70 3.28 5.24
N TRP A 199 -9.03 4.42 5.10
CA TRP A 199 -7.75 4.71 5.73
C TRP A 199 -7.90 5.91 6.64
N LEU A 200 -7.47 5.79 7.89
CA LEU A 200 -7.31 6.87 8.84
C LEU A 200 -5.84 6.96 9.23
N GLN A 201 -5.30 8.16 9.30
CA GLN A 201 -3.95 8.38 9.77
C GLN A 201 -3.87 9.69 10.57
N TYR A 202 -3.10 9.64 11.65
CA TYR A 202 -2.61 10.80 12.37
C TYR A 202 -1.08 10.77 12.37
N LYS A 203 -0.42 11.87 12.02
CA LYS A 203 1.03 11.99 11.99
C LYS A 203 1.49 13.29 12.65
N ASN A 204 2.59 13.22 13.40
CA ASN A 204 3.34 14.38 13.87
C ASN A 204 4.85 14.10 13.71
N ASP A 205 5.73 14.88 14.34
CA ASP A 205 7.18 14.69 14.20
C ASP A 205 7.70 13.44 14.94
N LEU A 206 6.98 12.96 15.97
CA LEU A 206 7.39 11.85 16.82
C LEU A 206 6.84 10.50 16.37
N PHE A 207 5.57 10.45 15.98
CA PHE A 207 4.93 9.22 15.54
C PHE A 207 3.83 9.43 14.48
N SER A 208 3.56 8.35 13.74
CA SER A 208 2.41 8.22 12.86
C SER A 208 1.62 6.99 13.27
N PHE A 209 0.32 7.16 13.43
CA PHE A 209 -0.62 6.09 13.68
C PHE A 209 -1.57 5.96 12.50
N SER A 210 -1.62 4.77 11.90
CA SER A 210 -2.44 4.48 10.73
C SER A 210 -3.38 3.32 11.01
N SER A 211 -4.61 3.42 10.52
CA SER A 211 -5.59 2.33 10.56
C SER A 211 -6.26 2.15 9.21
N ILE A 212 -6.35 0.91 8.75
CA ILE A 212 -6.98 0.55 7.49
C ILE A 212 -8.08 -0.48 7.74
N PHE A 213 -9.22 -0.31 7.08
CA PHE A 213 -10.32 -1.27 7.09
C PHE A 213 -10.78 -1.52 5.66
N ALA A 214 -10.90 -2.79 5.28
CA ALA A 214 -11.28 -3.18 3.93
C ALA A 214 -12.23 -4.37 3.94
N ARG A 215 -13.18 -4.37 3.00
CA ARG A 215 -13.84 -5.58 2.54
C ARG A 215 -13.09 -6.04 1.29
N LEU A 216 -12.53 -7.24 1.33
CA LEU A 216 -11.82 -7.83 0.21
C LEU A 216 -12.80 -8.55 -0.74
N GLU A 217 -12.32 -8.97 -1.90
CA GLU A 217 -13.14 -9.79 -2.81
C GLU A 217 -13.59 -11.09 -2.14
N ASP A 218 -14.81 -11.52 -2.47
CA ASP A 218 -15.32 -12.80 -2.04
C ASP A 218 -14.51 -13.91 -2.74
N LYS A 219 -14.12 -14.94 -1.98
CA LYS A 219 -13.26 -16.02 -2.47
C LYS A 219 -14.03 -17.33 -2.50
N TYR A 220 -14.05 -17.99 -3.66
CA TYR A 220 -14.58 -19.34 -3.75
C TYR A 220 -13.55 -20.32 -3.18
N GLY A 221 -13.97 -21.16 -2.23
CA GLY A 221 -13.03 -22.08 -1.59
C GLY A 221 -13.72 -23.03 -0.62
N TYR A 222 -12.99 -23.52 0.36
CA TYR A 222 -13.45 -24.57 1.28
C TYR A 222 -12.80 -24.43 2.67
N ASP A 223 -13.43 -25.08 3.65
CA ASP A 223 -12.91 -25.25 5.01
C ASP A 223 -12.43 -26.70 5.20
N ASN A 224 -11.14 -26.90 5.46
CA ASN A 224 -10.60 -28.25 5.66
C ASN A 224 -10.71 -28.76 7.11
N ARG A 225 -11.22 -27.93 8.04
CA ARG A 225 -11.37 -28.30 9.46
C ARG A 225 -12.64 -29.11 9.71
N VAL A 226 -13.64 -28.99 8.84
CA VAL A 226 -14.91 -29.72 8.99
C VAL A 226 -14.91 -30.94 8.07
N LYS A 227 -14.71 -32.11 8.68
CA LYS A 227 -14.51 -33.41 8.00
C LYS A 227 -15.69 -33.83 7.11
N ASP A 228 -16.90 -33.35 7.40
CA ASP A 228 -18.14 -33.67 6.69
C ASP A 228 -18.81 -32.43 6.02
N SER A 229 -18.18 -31.26 6.06
CA SER A 229 -18.72 -30.02 5.46
C SER A 229 -17.70 -29.27 4.61
N SER A 230 -16.87 -30.01 3.87
CA SER A 230 -16.10 -29.53 2.72
C SER A 230 -17.01 -29.06 1.55
N SER A 231 -18.14 -28.42 1.87
CA SER A 231 -18.98 -27.73 0.92
C SER A 231 -18.20 -26.52 0.44
N TYR A 232 -17.76 -26.58 -0.81
CA TYR A 232 -17.23 -25.42 -1.50
C TYR A 232 -18.28 -24.31 -1.51
N GLY A 233 -17.83 -23.07 -1.37
CA GLY A 233 -18.72 -21.92 -1.32
C GLY A 233 -18.00 -20.62 -1.52
N TRP A 234 -18.78 -19.55 -1.67
CA TRP A 234 -18.29 -18.19 -1.64
C TRP A 234 -18.16 -17.70 -0.20
N TYR A 235 -16.99 -17.15 0.12
CA TYR A 235 -16.66 -16.66 1.45
C TYR A 235 -16.37 -15.16 1.39
N LYS A 236 -17.02 -14.41 2.28
CA LYS A 236 -16.75 -12.99 2.48
C LYS A 236 -15.45 -12.83 3.25
N ARG A 237 -14.69 -11.78 2.93
CA ARG A 237 -13.38 -11.50 3.51
C ARG A 237 -13.28 -10.04 3.95
N PHE A 238 -12.68 -9.84 5.11
CA PHE A 238 -12.48 -8.55 5.72
C PHE A 238 -11.07 -8.46 6.26
N PHE A 239 -10.48 -7.28 6.09
CA PHE A 239 -9.13 -6.97 6.51
C PHE A 239 -9.16 -5.74 7.38
N SER A 240 -8.45 -5.76 8.48
CA SER A 240 -8.24 -4.59 9.33
C SER A 240 -6.80 -4.54 9.79
N LEU A 241 -6.22 -3.35 9.83
CA LEU A 241 -4.82 -3.13 10.16
C LEU A 241 -4.73 -1.90 11.03
N HIS A 242 -3.88 -1.94 12.05
CA HIS A 242 -3.35 -0.73 12.67
C HIS A 242 -1.81 -0.78 12.71
N ARG A 243 -1.20 0.40 12.57
CA ARG A 243 0.25 0.56 12.49
C ARG A 243 0.68 1.79 13.26
N LEU A 244 1.75 1.66 14.04
CA LEU A 244 2.42 2.74 14.75
C LEU A 244 3.86 2.84 14.24
N ASP A 245 4.19 3.94 13.56
CA ASP A 245 5.56 4.31 13.20
C ASP A 245 6.07 5.33 14.23
N VAL A 246 7.29 5.14 14.75
CA VAL A 246 7.93 6.01 15.75
C VAL A 246 9.29 6.46 15.25
N ASN A 247 9.51 7.77 15.24
CA ASN A 247 10.82 8.37 15.01
C ASN A 247 11.59 8.39 16.33
N LEU A 248 12.47 7.41 16.55
CA LEU A 248 13.31 7.38 17.75
C LEU A 248 14.40 8.46 17.69
N THR A 249 14.93 8.69 16.49
CA THR A 249 15.87 9.75 16.15
C THR A 249 15.69 10.12 14.67
N ASN A 250 16.36 11.17 14.19
CA ASN A 250 16.31 11.53 12.77
C ASN A 250 16.85 10.43 11.84
N ASN A 251 17.68 9.53 12.36
CA ASN A 251 18.29 8.46 11.58
C ASN A 251 17.82 7.05 11.95
N PHE A 252 16.94 6.89 12.95
CA PHE A 252 16.42 5.59 13.37
C PHE A 252 14.92 5.64 13.59
N LYS A 253 14.20 4.82 12.82
CA LYS A 253 12.74 4.73 12.81
C LYS A 253 12.32 3.27 13.02
N LEU A 254 11.26 3.10 13.79
CA LEU A 254 10.64 1.80 14.07
C LEU A 254 9.18 1.83 13.64
N ALA A 255 8.64 0.68 13.26
CA ALA A 255 7.19 0.56 13.17
C ALA A 255 6.70 -0.81 13.60
N LEU A 256 5.54 -0.82 14.25
CA LEU A 256 4.80 -2.02 14.61
C LEU A 256 3.48 -2.05 13.86
N THR A 257 3.16 -3.17 13.24
CA THR A 257 1.91 -3.37 12.50
C THR A 257 1.21 -4.62 13.01
N GLU A 258 -0.08 -4.52 13.29
CA GLU A 258 -0.96 -5.66 13.54
C GLU A 258 -2.07 -5.68 12.50
N VAL A 259 -2.32 -6.85 11.94
CA VAL A 259 -3.36 -7.11 10.94
C VAL A 259 -4.25 -8.22 11.43
N VAL A 260 -5.55 -8.07 11.16
CA VAL A 260 -6.51 -9.16 11.22
C VAL A 260 -7.16 -9.37 9.85
N LEU A 261 -7.13 -10.62 9.39
CA LEU A 261 -7.84 -11.08 8.21
C LEU A 261 -8.88 -12.11 8.66
N TYR A 262 -10.15 -11.82 8.44
CA TYR A 262 -11.25 -12.68 8.88
C TYR A 262 -12.28 -12.85 7.78
N GLY A 263 -13.04 -13.93 7.84
CA GLY A 263 -13.98 -14.26 6.79
C GLY A 263 -14.84 -15.47 7.13
N GLY A 264 -15.75 -15.81 6.22
CA GLY A 264 -16.72 -16.86 6.43
C GLY A 264 -17.87 -16.78 5.42
N LYS A 265 -18.64 -17.86 5.30
CA LYS A 265 -19.76 -17.96 4.33
C LYS A 265 -20.82 -16.87 4.57
N ASN A 266 -21.12 -16.62 5.85
CA ASN A 266 -22.08 -15.60 6.29
C ASN A 266 -21.42 -14.49 7.11
N GLN A 267 -20.09 -14.31 6.98
CA GLN A 267 -19.35 -13.37 7.80
C GLN A 267 -19.88 -11.95 7.64
N GLN A 268 -20.05 -11.28 8.77
CA GLN A 268 -20.37 -9.87 8.85
C GLN A 268 -19.15 -9.07 9.28
N LEU A 269 -19.21 -7.77 9.06
CA LEU A 269 -18.22 -6.85 9.60
C LEU A 269 -18.32 -6.85 11.13
N LEU A 270 -17.17 -6.96 11.81
CA LEU A 270 -17.08 -7.05 13.25
C LEU A 270 -16.58 -5.71 13.82
N SER A 271 -17.38 -5.08 14.69
CA SER A 271 -17.10 -3.73 15.19
C SER A 271 -15.82 -3.64 16.02
N TYR A 272 -15.45 -4.69 16.75
CA TYR A 272 -14.21 -4.71 17.53
C TYR A 272 -12.96 -4.72 16.65
N TYR A 273 -13.03 -5.31 15.44
CA TYR A 273 -11.96 -5.19 14.44
C TYR A 273 -11.96 -3.85 13.69
N LEU A 274 -13.00 -3.01 13.88
CA LEU A 274 -13.00 -1.62 13.41
C LEU A 274 -12.37 -0.64 14.42
N ASN A 275 -12.13 -1.06 15.65
CA ASN A 275 -11.55 -0.18 16.65
C ASN A 275 -10.02 -0.23 16.54
N PRO A 276 -9.35 0.83 16.05
CA PRO A 276 -7.91 0.79 15.84
C PRO A 276 -7.12 0.80 17.16
N LEU A 277 -7.76 1.13 18.28
CA LEU A 277 -7.13 1.17 19.60
C LEU A 277 -7.17 -0.18 20.32
N VAL A 278 -7.82 -1.18 19.73
CA VAL A 278 -7.96 -2.51 20.31
C VAL A 278 -6.97 -3.46 19.66
N PRO A 279 -6.06 -4.08 20.43
CA PRO A 279 -5.17 -5.11 19.90
C PRO A 279 -5.99 -6.31 19.40
N PHE A 280 -5.85 -6.62 18.11
CA PHE A 280 -6.68 -7.63 17.45
C PHE A 280 -6.42 -9.03 17.99
N TYR A 281 -5.20 -9.32 18.42
CA TYR A 281 -4.88 -10.57 19.10
C TYR A 281 -5.69 -10.76 20.39
N ILE A 282 -5.87 -9.69 21.18
CA ILE A 282 -6.64 -9.74 22.44
C ILE A 282 -8.12 -9.97 22.13
N SER A 283 -8.69 -9.28 21.14
CA SER A 283 -10.07 -9.52 20.71
C SER A 283 -10.26 -10.93 20.14
N LYS A 284 -9.34 -11.40 19.27
CA LYS A 284 -9.36 -12.76 18.71
C LYS A 284 -9.39 -13.82 19.81
N THR A 285 -8.74 -13.60 20.96
CA THR A 285 -8.66 -14.60 22.04
C THR A 285 -9.82 -14.51 23.04
N ASN A 286 -10.32 -13.31 23.34
CA ASN A 286 -11.29 -13.10 24.42
C ASN A 286 -12.73 -12.84 23.96
N GLU A 287 -12.95 -12.35 22.74
CA GLU A 287 -14.28 -11.95 22.25
C GLU A 287 -14.96 -13.05 21.40
N ARG A 288 -14.42 -14.28 21.44
CA ARG A 288 -14.95 -15.43 20.69
C ARG A 288 -16.35 -15.80 21.17
N ARG A 289 -17.36 -15.62 20.32
CA ARG A 289 -18.75 -15.99 20.61
C ARG A 289 -19.25 -17.22 19.83
N SER A 290 -18.66 -17.53 18.68
CA SER A 290 -18.98 -18.72 17.86
C SER A 290 -17.79 -19.15 17.00
N THR A 291 -17.84 -20.36 16.42
CA THR A 291 -16.79 -20.87 15.51
C THR A 291 -16.69 -20.03 14.24
N ASP A 292 -17.83 -19.62 13.65
CA ASP A 292 -17.87 -18.88 12.39
C ASP A 292 -17.35 -17.44 12.54
N GLU A 293 -17.62 -16.77 13.67
CA GLU A 293 -17.10 -15.43 13.96
C GLU A 293 -15.61 -15.43 14.37
N SER A 294 -15.01 -16.61 14.59
CA SER A 294 -13.67 -16.77 15.18
C SER A 294 -12.55 -17.06 14.18
N ASP A 295 -12.87 -17.16 12.90
CA ASP A 295 -11.95 -17.54 11.83
C ASP A 295 -11.10 -16.38 11.33
N ALA A 296 -10.36 -15.80 12.27
CA ALA A 296 -9.47 -14.67 12.06
C ALA A 296 -8.01 -15.12 12.09
N ASN A 297 -7.23 -14.73 11.08
CA ASN A 297 -5.79 -14.80 11.11
C ASN A 297 -5.20 -13.46 11.56
N ILE A 298 -4.17 -13.51 12.40
CA ILE A 298 -3.47 -12.33 12.89
C ILE A 298 -2.07 -12.35 12.33
N TYR A 299 -1.65 -11.23 11.73
CA TYR A 299 -0.28 -11.01 11.35
C TYR A 299 0.32 -9.88 12.17
N LEU A 300 1.60 -10.01 12.52
CA LEU A 300 2.40 -8.95 13.10
C LEU A 300 3.60 -8.65 12.22
N ALA A 301 3.99 -7.37 12.15
CA ALA A 301 5.28 -6.99 11.58
C ALA A 301 5.99 -5.93 12.41
N LEU A 302 7.31 -6.06 12.48
CA LEU A 302 8.23 -5.07 13.03
C LEU A 302 9.15 -4.57 11.92
N ASP A 303 9.12 -3.27 11.65
CA ASP A 303 10.00 -2.59 10.71
C ASP A 303 11.11 -1.84 11.46
N LEU A 304 12.33 -1.96 10.94
CA LEU A 304 13.51 -1.21 11.37
C LEU A 304 14.03 -0.43 10.17
N TRP A 305 14.16 0.89 10.28
CA TRP A 305 14.83 1.72 9.28
C TRP A 305 15.92 2.53 9.95
N TYR A 306 17.15 2.40 9.48
CA TYR A 306 18.31 2.98 10.14
C TYR A 306 19.32 3.56 9.14
N LYS A 307 19.76 4.79 9.38
CA LYS A 307 20.78 5.50 8.61
C LYS A 307 21.99 5.82 9.48
N PRO A 308 22.90 4.86 9.71
CA PRO A 308 24.10 5.13 10.51
C PRO A 308 24.97 6.24 9.92
N PHE A 309 24.98 6.39 8.60
CA PHE A 309 25.69 7.43 7.87
C PHE A 309 24.80 8.00 6.76
N LYS A 310 25.15 9.18 6.25
CA LYS A 310 24.38 9.90 5.22
C LYS A 310 24.03 9.03 3.99
N ASN A 311 24.96 8.17 3.58
CA ASN A 311 24.91 7.39 2.34
C ASN A 311 24.73 5.87 2.57
N LEU A 312 24.37 5.47 3.80
CA LEU A 312 24.11 4.07 4.13
C LEU A 312 22.73 3.97 4.78
N THR A 313 21.84 3.23 4.14
CA THR A 313 20.51 2.92 4.67
C THR A 313 20.41 1.42 4.91
N LEU A 314 19.99 1.05 6.12
CA LEU A 314 19.67 -0.29 6.53
C LEU A 314 18.16 -0.37 6.76
N TYR A 315 17.55 -1.44 6.28
CA TYR A 315 16.16 -1.73 6.58
C TYR A 315 15.96 -3.21 6.88
N SER A 316 15.06 -3.51 7.81
CA SER A 316 14.61 -4.86 8.07
C SER A 316 13.12 -4.87 8.35
N GLN A 317 12.42 -5.92 7.91
CA GLN A 317 11.06 -6.22 8.34
C GLN A 317 11.01 -7.67 8.82
N VAL A 318 10.55 -7.86 10.04
CA VAL A 318 10.24 -9.19 10.59
C VAL A 318 8.74 -9.34 10.59
N PHE A 319 8.26 -10.43 10.01
CA PHE A 319 6.85 -10.75 9.86
C PHE A 319 6.54 -12.06 10.58
N ILE A 320 5.41 -12.11 11.29
CA ILE A 320 4.93 -13.30 12.00
C ILE A 320 3.45 -13.49 11.64
N ASP A 321 3.11 -14.72 11.25
CA ASP A 321 1.77 -15.18 10.92
C ASP A 321 1.30 -16.20 11.97
N ASP A 322 0.03 -16.11 12.36
CA ASP A 322 -0.67 -17.03 13.26
C ASP A 322 0.15 -17.42 14.52
N ILE A 323 0.29 -16.46 15.44
CA ILE A 323 1.11 -16.63 16.64
C ILE A 323 0.54 -17.71 17.57
N ASP A 324 1.29 -18.81 17.71
CA ASP A 324 1.02 -19.85 18.71
C ASP A 324 1.93 -19.70 19.94
N PHE A 325 1.32 -19.52 21.11
CA PHE A 325 2.04 -19.40 22.38
C PHE A 325 2.24 -20.76 23.07
N LYS A 326 1.61 -21.84 22.59
CA LYS A 326 1.75 -23.18 23.18
C LYS A 326 3.03 -23.82 22.69
N ALA A 327 3.96 -24.07 23.62
CA ALA A 327 5.25 -24.70 23.33
C ALA A 327 5.11 -26.05 22.61
N GLU A 328 4.10 -26.84 22.96
CA GLU A 328 3.79 -28.14 22.35
C GLU A 328 3.48 -28.01 20.85
N ASN A 329 2.71 -26.99 20.47
CA ASN A 329 2.36 -26.76 19.06
C ASN A 329 3.55 -26.24 18.26
N ARG A 330 4.33 -25.30 18.83
CA ARG A 330 5.57 -24.81 18.21
C ARG A 330 6.65 -25.89 18.04
N ALA A 331 6.64 -26.91 18.89
CA ALA A 331 7.54 -28.06 18.74
C ALA A 331 7.09 -29.02 17.63
N LYS A 332 5.79 -29.03 17.30
CA LYS A 332 5.17 -29.97 16.35
C LYS A 332 5.04 -29.40 14.94
N PHE A 333 4.82 -28.09 14.82
CA PHE A 333 4.56 -27.41 13.56
C PHE A 333 5.66 -26.40 13.26
N PRO A 334 6.03 -26.20 11.98
CA PRO A 334 6.93 -25.12 11.59
C PRO A 334 6.40 -23.77 12.07
N GLU A 335 7.33 -22.89 12.43
CA GLU A 335 7.01 -21.49 12.64
C GLU A 335 6.47 -20.89 11.31
N ARG A 336 5.76 -19.76 11.43
CA ARG A 336 5.22 -19.02 10.29
C ARG A 336 5.75 -17.60 10.33
N LYS A 337 7.00 -17.44 9.94
CA LYS A 337 7.64 -16.12 9.89
C LYS A 337 8.29 -15.84 8.55
N ALA A 338 8.54 -14.56 8.33
CA ALA A 338 9.35 -14.09 7.22
C ALA A 338 10.25 -12.95 7.68
N ILE A 339 11.39 -12.81 7.02
CA ILE A 339 12.35 -11.73 7.26
C ILE A 339 12.72 -11.14 5.91
N TYR A 340 12.68 -9.82 5.83
CA TYR A 340 13.25 -9.05 4.74
C TYR A 340 14.34 -8.15 5.31
N GLY A 341 15.50 -8.13 4.67
CA GLY A 341 16.59 -7.22 4.99
C GLY A 341 17.05 -6.49 3.73
N ASN A 342 17.44 -5.22 3.87
CA ASN A 342 18.02 -4.42 2.80
C ASN A 342 19.18 -3.57 3.32
N VAL A 343 20.24 -3.51 2.52
CA VAL A 343 21.35 -2.57 2.69
C VAL A 343 21.48 -1.77 1.40
N THR A 344 21.36 -0.46 1.48
CA THR A 344 21.53 0.46 0.35
C THR A 344 22.67 1.43 0.62
N VAL A 345 23.60 1.54 -0.34
CA VAL A 345 24.70 2.50 -0.33
C VAL A 345 24.56 3.45 -1.52
N THR A 346 24.71 4.75 -1.27
CA THR A 346 24.71 5.78 -2.32
C THR A 346 26.07 6.44 -2.48
N ASP A 347 26.35 6.94 -3.68
CA ASP A 347 27.58 7.65 -4.04
C ASP A 347 28.87 6.89 -3.68
N PHE A 348 28.84 5.56 -3.73
CA PHE A 348 29.99 4.73 -3.36
C PHE A 348 31.10 4.76 -4.42
N VAL A 349 30.73 4.65 -5.70
CA VAL A 349 31.69 4.60 -6.82
C VAL A 349 31.73 5.92 -7.58
N VAL A 350 30.55 6.45 -7.92
CA VAL A 350 30.39 7.74 -8.61
C VAL A 350 29.23 8.52 -7.99
N PRO A 351 29.23 9.86 -8.04
CA PRO A 351 28.07 10.66 -7.64
C PRO A 351 26.81 10.24 -8.40
N PHE A 352 25.65 10.27 -7.74
CA PHE A 352 24.36 9.85 -8.28
C PHE A 352 24.24 8.35 -8.57
N SER A 353 25.04 7.52 -7.89
CA SER A 353 24.90 6.07 -7.93
C SER A 353 24.21 5.53 -6.67
N GLN A 354 23.47 4.43 -6.84
CA GLN A 354 22.87 3.68 -5.74
C GLN A 354 23.08 2.18 -5.97
N PHE A 355 23.56 1.49 -4.95
CA PHE A 355 23.70 0.03 -4.92
C PHE A 355 22.91 -0.52 -3.72
N GLY A 356 22.03 -1.49 -3.97
CA GLY A 356 21.20 -2.11 -2.94
C GLY A 356 21.30 -3.62 -3.00
N VAL A 357 21.44 -4.26 -1.83
CA VAL A 357 21.34 -5.71 -1.67
C VAL A 357 20.18 -5.99 -0.73
N SER A 358 19.26 -6.85 -1.17
CA SER A 358 18.15 -7.33 -0.36
C SER A 358 18.20 -8.85 -0.20
N TYR A 359 17.66 -9.31 0.92
CA TYR A 359 17.46 -10.72 1.21
C TYR A 359 16.07 -10.91 1.80
N THR A 360 15.33 -11.87 1.24
CA THR A 360 14.02 -12.27 1.74
C THR A 360 14.05 -13.75 2.09
N TRP A 361 13.61 -14.08 3.29
CA TRP A 361 13.41 -15.44 3.73
C TRP A 361 11.98 -15.60 4.23
N VAL A 362 11.30 -16.64 3.75
CA VAL A 362 9.91 -16.95 4.08
C VAL A 362 9.85 -18.43 4.42
N GLU A 363 9.30 -18.77 5.58
CA GLU A 363 9.08 -20.18 5.97
C GLU A 363 7.90 -20.81 5.24
N ASN A 364 7.91 -22.14 5.16
CA ASN A 364 6.99 -22.91 4.30
C ASN A 364 5.50 -22.69 4.60
N TRP A 365 5.16 -22.35 5.84
CA TRP A 365 3.76 -22.22 6.28
C TRP A 365 3.30 -20.77 6.40
N THR A 366 4.17 -19.81 6.13
CA THR A 366 3.84 -18.38 6.14
C THR A 366 2.87 -18.07 5.00
N TYR A 367 1.80 -17.30 5.29
CA TYR A 367 0.68 -16.98 4.40
C TYR A 367 -0.19 -18.19 4.03
N THR A 368 -0.15 -19.28 4.82
CA THR A 368 -0.96 -20.48 4.59
C THR A 368 -2.00 -20.67 5.70
N SER A 369 -3.19 -21.16 5.33
CA SER A 369 -4.28 -21.40 6.28
C SER A 369 -5.05 -22.66 5.88
N PHE A 370 -5.70 -23.23 6.88
CA PHE A 370 -6.63 -24.35 6.79
C PHE A 370 -7.92 -24.00 6.02
N TYR A 371 -8.20 -22.71 5.82
CA TYR A 371 -9.39 -22.24 5.14
C TYR A 371 -9.06 -21.07 4.22
N THR A 372 -9.72 -21.02 3.06
CA THR A 372 -9.30 -20.17 1.93
C THR A 372 -9.44 -18.67 2.17
N TRP A 373 -10.23 -18.25 3.15
CA TRP A 373 -10.55 -16.83 3.39
C TRP A 373 -9.60 -16.10 4.35
N ALA A 374 -8.71 -16.83 5.03
CA ALA A 374 -7.80 -16.27 6.04
C ALA A 374 -6.34 -16.10 5.60
N ASN A 375 -6.06 -16.20 4.30
CA ASN A 375 -4.88 -15.64 3.64
C ASN A 375 -5.24 -15.08 2.26
#